data_AF-A0A392NWD3-F1
#
_entry.id   AF-A0A392NWD3-F1
#
_cell.length_a   1.000
_cell.length_b   1.000
_cell.length_c   1.000
_cell.angle_alpha   90.00
_cell.angle_beta   90.00
_cell.angle_gamma   90.00
#
_symmetry.space_group_name_H-M   'P 1'
#
loop_
_entity.id
_entity.type
_entity.pdbx_description
1 polymer ?
#
loop_
_entity_poly.entity_id
_entity_poly.type
_entity_poly.pdbx_seq_one_letter_code
_entity_poly.pdbx_strand_id
1 'polypeptide(L)'
;MQAKFHIIQELLGKLHATTANSVRTAACKSLLEELNEERQKARMKMKMMFNESFGATFLTSTGQESAFAYNIHQYADVYTSKPENFLLHSPEAWLHVPFDVKIMPHHVK
;
A
#
# COMPACT_ATOMS: atom_id res chain seq x y z
N MET A 1 7.19 -12.11 -3.31
CA MET A 1 6.99 -10.95 -2.41
C MET A 1 7.41 -11.24 -0.96
N GLN A 2 7.24 -12.46 -0.45
CA GLN A 2 7.55 -12.86 0.93
C GLN A 2 8.96 -12.50 1.43
N ALA A 3 10.02 -12.76 0.63
CA ALA A 3 11.40 -12.56 1.07
C ALA A 3 11.77 -11.09 1.35
N LYS A 4 11.16 -10.11 0.65
CA LYS A 4 11.45 -8.67 0.86
C LYS A 4 10.70 -8.09 2.05
N PHE A 5 9.49 -8.59 2.28
CA PHE A 5 8.73 -8.27 3.49
C PHE A 5 9.50 -8.72 4.72
N HIS A 6 10.16 -9.89 4.63
CA HIS A 6 11.00 -10.43 5.70
C HIS A 6 12.19 -9.51 6.06
N ILE A 7 12.90 -8.96 5.06
CA ILE A 7 14.04 -8.05 5.29
C ILE A 7 13.59 -6.74 5.98
N ILE A 8 12.53 -6.10 5.48
CA ILE A 8 12.02 -4.86 6.12
C ILE A 8 11.54 -5.13 7.55
N GLN A 9 10.85 -6.26 7.78
CA GLN A 9 10.43 -6.65 9.13
C GLN A 9 11.61 -6.90 10.07
N GLU A 10 12.67 -7.55 9.58
CA GLU A 10 13.89 -7.78 10.34
C GLU A 10 14.58 -6.46 10.73
N LEU A 11 14.73 -5.55 9.78
CA LEU A 11 15.32 -4.22 10.02
C LEU A 11 14.50 -3.39 11.01
N LEU A 12 13.16 -3.43 10.89
CA LEU A 12 12.27 -2.80 11.85
C LEU A 12 12.41 -3.41 13.25
N GLY A 13 12.49 -4.74 13.36
CA GLY A 13 12.71 -5.43 14.64
C GLY A 13 14.03 -5.00 15.30
N LYS A 14 15.13 -4.94 14.52
CA LYS A 14 16.44 -4.47 14.98
C LYS A 14 16.42 -3.00 15.41
N LEU A 15 15.71 -2.14 14.68
CA LEU A 15 15.54 -0.73 15.01
C LEU A 15 14.81 -0.58 16.34
N HIS A 16 13.65 -1.24 16.51
CA HIS A 16 12.86 -1.19 17.74
C HIS A 16 13.66 -1.65 18.97
N ALA A 17 14.42 -2.74 18.86
CA ALA A 17 15.30 -3.23 19.93
C ALA A 17 16.45 -2.26 20.26
N THR A 18 16.84 -1.41 19.32
CA THR A 18 17.92 -0.43 19.49
C THR A 18 17.43 0.87 20.11
N THR A 19 16.21 1.32 19.80
CA THR A 19 15.59 2.54 20.39
C THR A 19 15.37 2.48 21.89
N ALA A 20 15.19 1.30 22.48
CA ALA A 20 14.99 1.13 23.92
C ALA A 20 16.27 1.36 24.77
N ASN A 21 17.43 1.55 24.13
CA ASN A 21 18.71 1.75 24.80
C ASN A 21 19.24 3.18 24.54
N SER A 22 19.45 3.95 25.61
CA SER A 22 19.80 5.39 25.60
C SER A 22 21.16 5.76 25.00
N VAL A 23 21.95 4.80 24.51
CA VAL A 23 23.39 4.98 24.19
C VAL A 23 23.71 4.94 22.67
N ARG A 24 22.77 4.68 21.76
CA ARG A 24 23.11 4.23 20.38
C ARG A 24 22.59 5.09 19.22
N THR A 25 22.89 6.39 19.20
CA THR A 25 22.59 7.27 18.05
C THR A 25 23.23 6.80 16.73
N ALA A 26 24.47 6.33 16.75
CA ALA A 26 25.16 5.89 15.52
C ALA A 26 24.59 4.59 14.92
N ALA A 27 24.35 3.57 15.76
CA ALA A 27 23.77 2.30 15.29
C ALA A 27 22.31 2.46 14.86
N CYS A 28 21.54 3.31 15.55
CA CYS A 28 20.18 3.66 15.16
C CYS A 28 20.18 4.38 13.79
N LYS A 29 21.09 5.35 13.59
CA LYS A 29 21.21 6.06 12.31
C LYS A 29 21.56 5.11 11.16
N SER A 30 22.51 4.19 11.37
CA SER A 30 22.86 3.18 10.36
C SER A 30 21.69 2.27 10.00
N LEU A 31 20.91 1.82 10.98
CA LEU A 31 19.71 1.01 10.73
C LEU A 31 18.62 1.81 9.97
N LEU A 32 18.48 3.11 10.26
CA LEU A 32 17.54 3.98 9.53
C LEU A 32 17.95 4.16 8.06
N GLU A 33 19.24 4.28 7.79
CA GLU A 33 19.77 4.36 6.42
C GLU A 33 19.49 3.06 5.65
N GLU A 34 19.82 1.90 6.24
CA GLU A 34 19.57 0.58 5.65
C GLU A 34 18.07 0.35 5.39
N LEU A 35 17.21 0.71 6.34
CA LEU A 35 15.77 0.63 6.17
C LEU A 35 15.27 1.51 5.02
N ASN A 36 15.81 2.73 4.89
CA ASN A 36 15.45 3.64 3.82
C ASN A 36 15.92 3.11 2.46
N GLU A 37 17.10 2.51 2.37
CA GLU A 37 17.59 1.87 1.14
C GLU A 37 16.67 0.74 0.67
N GLU A 38 16.33 -0.19 1.58
CA GLU A 38 15.42 -1.28 1.24
C GLU A 38 14.03 -0.77 0.86
N ARG A 39 13.54 0.28 1.53
CA ARG A 39 12.30 0.97 1.17
C ARG A 39 12.38 1.54 -0.25
N GLN A 40 13.48 2.20 -0.63
CA GLN A 40 13.64 2.77 -1.97
C GLN A 40 13.75 1.68 -3.05
N LYS A 41 14.52 0.62 -2.80
CA LYS A 41 14.63 -0.54 -3.70
C LYS A 41 13.25 -1.18 -3.94
N ALA A 42 12.44 -1.31 -2.89
CA ALA A 42 11.07 -1.82 -3.01
C ALA A 42 10.17 -0.89 -3.84
N ARG A 43 10.19 0.42 -3.56
CA ARG A 43 9.40 1.42 -4.30
C ARG A 43 9.78 1.48 -5.78
N MET A 44 11.08 1.44 -6.10
CA MET A 44 11.56 1.44 -7.48
C MET A 44 11.06 0.21 -8.23
N LYS A 45 11.20 -0.98 -7.65
CA LYS A 45 10.69 -2.22 -8.27
C LYS A 45 9.18 -2.17 -8.49
N MET A 46 8.42 -1.61 -7.54
CA MET A 46 6.98 -1.45 -7.67
C MET A 46 6.61 -0.44 -8.76
N LYS A 47 7.34 0.68 -8.87
CA LYS A 47 7.15 1.67 -9.94
C LYS A 47 7.32 1.04 -11.33
N MET A 48 8.30 0.15 -11.51
CA MET A 48 8.56 -0.53 -12.79
C MET A 48 7.45 -1.52 -13.21
N MET A 49 6.47 -1.81 -12.36
CA MET A 49 5.33 -2.67 -12.70
C MET A 49 4.19 -1.91 -13.39
N PHE A 50 4.28 -0.58 -13.45
CA PHE A 50 3.24 0.28 -14.00
C PHE A 50 3.76 1.07 -15.20
N ASN A 51 2.87 1.84 -15.83
CA ASN A 51 3.24 2.72 -16.92
C ASN A 51 4.36 3.68 -16.48
N GLU A 52 5.42 3.81 -17.29
CA GLU A 52 6.61 4.58 -16.91
C GLU A 52 6.34 6.09 -16.73
N SER A 53 5.41 6.62 -17.54
CA SER A 53 5.07 8.05 -17.56
C SER A 53 4.02 8.41 -16.52
N PHE A 54 3.01 7.56 -16.33
CA PHE A 54 1.82 7.88 -15.51
C PHE A 54 1.74 7.07 -14.21
N GLY A 55 2.49 5.99 -14.08
CA GLY A 55 2.41 5.09 -12.94
C GLY A 55 1.10 4.31 -12.88
N ALA A 56 0.66 4.01 -11.66
CA ALA A 56 -0.59 3.30 -11.40
C ALA A 56 -1.79 4.26 -11.52
N THR A 57 -2.85 3.82 -12.18
CA THR A 57 -4.06 4.65 -12.34
C THR A 57 -4.76 4.93 -11.01
N PHE A 58 -4.81 3.96 -10.10
CA PHE A 58 -5.57 4.06 -8.85
C PHE A 58 -4.77 4.57 -7.64
N LEU A 59 -3.44 4.62 -7.75
CA LEU A 59 -2.55 4.99 -6.64
C LEU A 59 -1.49 5.99 -7.09
N THR A 60 -1.21 6.96 -6.25
CA THR A 60 -0.08 7.88 -6.42
C THR A 60 1.24 7.17 -6.12
N SER A 61 2.36 7.81 -6.48
CA SER A 61 3.71 7.33 -6.15
C SER A 61 3.95 7.16 -4.64
N THR A 62 3.11 7.75 -3.78
CA THR A 62 3.18 7.63 -2.32
C THR A 62 2.29 6.54 -1.74
N GLY A 63 1.51 5.84 -2.58
CA GLY A 63 0.54 4.83 -2.15
C GLY A 63 -0.80 5.41 -1.68
N GLN A 64 -0.99 6.73 -1.78
CA GLN A 64 -2.29 7.36 -1.57
C GLN A 64 -3.18 7.18 -2.80
N GLU A 65 -4.49 7.25 -2.58
CA GLU A 65 -5.51 7.27 -3.64
C GLU A 65 -5.22 8.36 -4.69
N SER A 66 -5.38 8.03 -5.97
CA SER A 66 -5.30 9.03 -7.05
C SER A 66 -6.60 9.81 -7.20
N ALA A 67 -6.57 10.98 -7.86
CA ALA A 67 -7.79 11.71 -8.18
C ALA A 67 -8.78 10.88 -9.04
N PHE A 68 -8.25 9.99 -9.89
CA PHE A 68 -9.08 9.06 -10.66
C PHE A 68 -9.81 8.07 -9.75
N ALA A 69 -9.08 7.40 -8.84
CA ALA A 69 -9.67 6.46 -7.89
C ALA A 69 -10.69 7.14 -6.97
N TYR A 70 -10.37 8.35 -6.48
CA TYR A 70 -11.28 9.16 -5.69
C TYR A 70 -12.60 9.41 -6.43
N ASN A 71 -12.54 9.81 -7.70
CA ASN A 71 -13.75 10.04 -8.51
C ASN A 71 -14.56 8.76 -8.74
N ILE A 72 -13.90 7.62 -9.00
CA ILE A 72 -14.61 6.33 -9.10
C ILE A 72 -15.34 6.02 -7.80
N HIS A 73 -14.68 6.17 -6.64
CA HIS A 73 -15.32 5.94 -5.34
C HIS A 73 -16.45 6.94 -5.01
N GLN A 74 -16.40 8.16 -5.53
CA GLN A 74 -17.46 9.15 -5.29
C GLN A 74 -18.69 8.97 -6.18
N TYR A 75 -18.50 8.54 -7.43
CA TYR A 75 -19.54 8.62 -8.45
C TYR A 75 -20.04 7.27 -8.98
N ALA A 76 -19.30 6.18 -8.74
CA ALA A 76 -19.71 4.85 -9.16
C ALA A 76 -20.01 3.98 -7.94
N ASP A 77 -21.27 3.54 -7.81
CA ASP A 77 -21.65 2.55 -6.80
C ASP A 77 -20.93 1.21 -7.03
N VAL A 78 -20.72 0.87 -8.31
CA VAL A 78 -19.97 -0.31 -8.74
C VAL A 78 -19.13 0.04 -9.97
N TYR A 79 -17.88 -0.38 -9.97
CA TYR A 79 -16.96 -0.25 -11.11
C TYR A 79 -16.45 -1.62 -11.55
N THR A 80 -16.32 -1.81 -12.85
CA THR A 80 -15.74 -3.02 -13.46
C THR A 80 -15.02 -2.65 -14.76
N SER A 81 -14.12 -3.53 -15.24
CA SER A 81 -13.31 -3.25 -16.43
C SER A 81 -14.12 -3.14 -17.71
N LYS A 82 -15.25 -3.84 -17.80
CA LYS A 82 -16.17 -3.82 -18.95
C LYS A 82 -17.61 -4.11 -18.51
N PRO A 83 -18.64 -3.54 -19.15
CA PRO A 83 -20.04 -3.72 -18.75
C PRO A 83 -20.51 -5.18 -18.83
N GLU A 84 -19.94 -6.00 -19.71
CA GLU A 84 -20.31 -7.41 -19.85
C GLU A 84 -20.01 -8.22 -18.57
N ASN A 85 -19.11 -7.72 -17.71
CA ASN A 85 -18.83 -8.36 -16.44
C ASN A 85 -20.08 -8.35 -15.51
N PHE A 86 -21.02 -7.43 -15.70
CA PHE A 86 -22.29 -7.45 -14.96
C PHE A 86 -23.17 -8.65 -15.35
N LEU A 87 -23.02 -9.18 -16.56
CA LEU A 87 -23.77 -10.36 -17.03
C LEU A 87 -23.32 -11.66 -16.34
N LEU A 88 -22.19 -11.63 -15.64
CA LEU A 88 -21.72 -12.76 -14.83
C LEU A 88 -22.48 -12.87 -13.49
N HIS A 89 -23.31 -11.88 -13.16
CA HIS A 89 -24.12 -11.85 -11.96
C HIS A 89 -25.60 -12.07 -12.32
N SER A 90 -26.38 -12.63 -11.39
CA SER A 90 -27.84 -12.68 -11.55
C SER A 90 -28.39 -11.24 -11.56
N PRO A 91 -29.44 -10.95 -12.36
CA PRO A 91 -30.12 -9.66 -12.35
C PRO A 91 -30.66 -9.25 -10.96
N GLU A 92 -30.89 -10.23 -10.09
CA GLU A 92 -31.35 -10.09 -8.71
C GLU A 92 -30.19 -10.07 -7.69
N ALA A 93 -28.94 -10.03 -8.14
CA ALA A 93 -27.78 -10.05 -7.25
C ALA A 93 -27.71 -8.79 -6.37
N TRP A 94 -27.44 -8.99 -5.09
CA TRP A 94 -27.19 -7.91 -4.13
C TRP A 94 -25.69 -7.70 -3.98
N LEU A 95 -25.22 -6.54 -4.40
CA LEU A 95 -23.80 -6.18 -4.34
C LEU A 95 -23.51 -5.47 -3.01
N HIS A 96 -22.78 -6.15 -2.12
CA HIS A 96 -22.43 -5.63 -0.81
C HIS A 96 -20.95 -5.27 -0.73
N VAL A 97 -20.66 -4.06 -0.25
CA VAL A 97 -19.29 -3.63 0.05
C VAL A 97 -18.86 -4.25 1.39
N PRO A 98 -17.65 -4.82 1.52
CA PRO A 98 -17.17 -5.30 2.80
C PRO A 98 -17.09 -4.14 3.82
N PHE A 99 -17.49 -4.41 5.06
CA PHE A 99 -17.52 -3.39 6.12
C PHE A 99 -16.13 -2.83 6.48
N ASP A 100 -15.06 -3.59 6.19
CA ASP A 100 -13.69 -3.28 6.64
C ASP A 100 -12.81 -2.59 5.57
N VAL A 101 -13.39 -2.11 4.46
CA VAL A 101 -12.60 -1.56 3.34
C VAL A 101 -11.92 -0.23 3.68
N LYS A 102 -12.48 0.54 4.63
CA LYS A 102 -11.94 1.86 5.03
C LYS A 102 -11.78 1.94 6.54
N ILE A 103 -10.74 1.28 7.03
CA ILE A 103 -10.31 1.40 8.44
C ILE A 103 -9.80 2.84 8.63
N MET A 104 -10.56 3.64 9.39
CA MET A 104 -10.12 4.99 9.74
C MET A 104 -8.86 4.90 10.60
N PRO A 105 -7.95 5.90 10.55
CA PRO A 105 -6.68 5.83 11.29
C PRO A 105 -6.83 5.56 12.79
N HIS A 106 -7.94 5.99 13.40
CA HIS A 106 -8.25 5.78 14.82
C HIS A 106 -8.96 4.44 15.12
N HIS A 107 -9.31 3.66 14.10
CA HIS A 107 -9.88 2.31 14.27
C HIS A 107 -8.80 1.22 14.41
N VAL A 108 -7.55 1.52 14.08
CA VAL A 108 -6.41 0.63 14.34
C VAL A 108 -6.00 0.79 15.81
N LYS A 109 -6.22 -0.24 16.64
CA LYS A 109 -5.76 -0.31 18.03
C LYS A 109 -4.34 -0.87 18.12
#